data_AF-Q4RB63-F1
#
_entry.id   AF-Q4RB63-F1
#
_cell.length_a   1.000
_cell.length_b   1.000
_cell.length_c   1.000
_cell.angle_alpha   90.00
_cell.angle_beta   90.00
_cell.angle_gamma   90.00
#
_symmetry.space_group_name_H-M   'P 1'
#
loop_
_entity.id
_entity.type
_entity.pdbx_description
1 polymer ?
#
loop_
_entity_poly.entity_id
_entity_poly.type
_entity_poly.pdbx_seq_one_letter_code
_entity_poly.pdbx_strand_id
1 'polypeptide(L)'
;GAQINEAACDLAREVANEGNALVAGGVSQTPAYLSCKSEEEVKAIFKKQLDVFVKKDVDFLIAEYFEHVEEAEWAVHVLKTAGKPVAATLGGSERSQPRGMWRQACQSWSSDCGHQLPF
;
A
#
# COMPACT_ATOMS: atom_id res chain seq x y z
N GLY A 1 9.07 -14.09 7.05
CA GLY A 1 8.39 -12.84 6.70
C GLY A 1 9.00 -11.67 7.45
N ALA A 2 8.55 -11.43 8.68
CA ALA A 2 8.93 -10.24 9.45
C ALA A 2 10.45 -9.97 9.54
N GLN A 3 11.28 -10.97 9.84
CA GLN A 3 12.74 -10.79 9.95
C GLN A 3 13.39 -10.30 8.64
N ILE A 4 12.90 -10.76 7.48
CA ILE A 4 13.42 -10.34 6.18
C ILE A 4 12.98 -8.90 5.88
N ASN A 5 11.70 -8.57 6.16
CA ASN A 5 11.18 -7.23 5.96
C ASN A 5 11.86 -6.21 6.90
N GLU A 6 12.15 -6.61 8.14
CA GLU A 6 12.88 -5.77 9.09
C GLU A 6 14.30 -5.47 8.58
N ALA A 7 15.04 -6.50 8.14
CA ALA A 7 16.39 -6.32 7.60
C ALA A 7 16.40 -5.47 6.32
N ALA A 8 15.39 -5.64 5.45
CA ALA A 8 15.24 -4.82 4.25
C ALA A 8 14.99 -3.34 4.60
N CYS A 9 14.15 -3.06 5.60
CA CYS A 9 13.90 -1.70 6.06
C CYS A 9 15.15 -1.06 6.67
N ASP A 10 15.94 -1.83 7.43
CA ASP A 10 17.19 -1.33 8.01
C ASP A 10 18.19 -0.92 6.94
N LEU A 11 18.37 -1.76 5.91
CA LEU A 11 19.26 -1.47 4.79
C LEU A 11 18.77 -0.24 3.99
N ALA A 12 17.46 -0.16 3.73
CA ALA A 12 16.88 0.99 3.05
C ALA A 12 17.08 2.28 3.85
N ARG A 13 16.97 2.22 5.17
CA ARG A 13 17.18 3.36 6.07
C ARG A 13 18.64 3.77 6.14
N GLU A 14 19.57 2.82 6.17
CA GLU A 14 21.02 3.09 6.13
C GLU A 14 21.37 3.92 4.89
N VAL A 15 20.99 3.45 3.71
CA VAL A 15 21.25 4.14 2.44
C VAL A 15 20.49 5.46 2.35
N ALA A 16 19.25 5.53 2.85
CA ALA A 16 18.49 6.77 2.82
C ALA A 16 19.15 7.87 3.67
N ASN A 17 19.74 7.51 4.80
CA ASN A 17 20.42 8.43 5.71
C ASN A 17 21.78 8.93 5.18
N GLU A 18 22.39 8.23 4.22
CA GLU A 18 23.59 8.72 3.51
C GLU A 18 23.28 9.90 2.57
N GLY A 19 22.00 10.14 2.27
CA GLY A 19 21.55 11.22 1.42
C GLY A 19 20.32 11.93 1.97
N ASN A 20 19.68 12.73 1.11
CA ASN A 20 18.39 13.36 1.41
C ASN A 20 17.25 12.54 0.79
N ALA A 21 17.17 11.25 1.13
CA ALA A 21 16.19 10.31 0.58
C ALA A 21 15.20 9.85 1.66
N LEU A 22 14.04 9.36 1.21
CA LEU A 22 12.94 8.87 2.06
C LEU A 22 12.78 7.36 1.90
N VAL A 23 12.36 6.69 2.98
CA VAL A 23 12.05 5.25 2.98
C VAL A 23 10.53 5.05 2.88
N ALA A 24 10.11 4.21 1.93
CA ALA A 24 8.71 3.87 1.72
C ALA A 24 8.41 2.41 2.10
N GLY A 25 7.32 2.18 2.84
CA GLY A 25 6.81 0.84 3.10
C GLY A 25 5.76 0.42 2.06
N GLY A 26 6.10 -0.57 1.22
CA GLY A 26 5.21 -1.06 0.15
C GLY A 26 4.38 -2.28 0.54
N VAL A 27 3.08 -2.25 0.22
CA VAL A 27 2.20 -3.44 0.24
C VAL A 27 1.59 -3.66 -1.14
N SER A 28 1.33 -4.93 -1.46
CA SER A 28 0.81 -5.33 -2.77
C SER A 28 -0.26 -6.41 -2.67
N GLN A 29 -0.92 -6.68 -3.80
CA GLN A 29 -1.97 -7.69 -3.92
C GLN A 29 -1.57 -9.01 -3.25
N THR A 30 -2.50 -9.54 -2.45
CA THR A 30 -2.31 -10.77 -1.71
C THR A 30 -2.87 -11.97 -2.50
N PRO A 31 -2.21 -13.14 -2.46
CA PRO A 31 -2.79 -14.38 -2.97
C PRO A 31 -4.09 -14.79 -2.25
N ALA A 32 -4.31 -14.22 -1.04
CA ALA A 32 -5.48 -14.46 -0.20
C ALA A 32 -6.77 -13.94 -0.85
N TYR A 33 -6.74 -12.76 -1.45
CA TYR A 33 -7.89 -12.18 -2.15
C TYR A 33 -8.34 -13.08 -3.32
N LEU A 34 -7.38 -13.57 -4.12
CA LEU A 34 -7.66 -14.49 -5.22
C LEU A 34 -8.19 -15.86 -4.76
N SER A 35 -7.93 -16.23 -3.51
CA SER A 35 -8.36 -17.50 -2.91
C SER A 35 -9.72 -17.41 -2.19
N CYS A 36 -10.49 -16.34 -2.41
CA CYS A 36 -11.80 -16.08 -1.78
C CYS A 36 -11.75 -16.03 -0.24
N LYS A 37 -10.65 -15.53 0.33
CA LYS A 37 -10.57 -15.27 1.77
C LYS A 37 -11.40 -14.05 2.17
N SER A 38 -11.81 -13.99 3.44
CA SER A 38 -12.63 -12.86 3.90
C SER A 38 -11.82 -11.56 3.94
N GLU A 39 -12.53 -10.42 3.90
CA GLU A 39 -11.95 -9.09 4.03
C GLU A 39 -11.05 -8.98 5.28
N GLU A 40 -11.48 -9.56 6.40
CA GLU A 40 -10.72 -9.54 7.66
C GLU A 40 -9.39 -10.27 7.55
N GLU A 41 -9.35 -11.41 6.85
CA GLU A 41 -8.12 -12.16 6.64
C GLU A 41 -7.13 -11.39 5.76
N VAL A 42 -7.63 -10.75 4.69
CA VAL A 42 -6.80 -9.92 3.79
C VAL A 42 -6.28 -8.69 4.52
N LYS A 43 -7.12 -7.98 5.26
CA LYS A 43 -6.72 -6.84 6.10
C LYS A 43 -5.71 -7.24 7.18
N ALA A 44 -5.82 -8.43 7.75
CA ALA A 44 -4.85 -8.94 8.71
C ALA A 44 -3.46 -9.17 8.09
N ILE A 45 -3.38 -9.49 6.80
CA ILE A 45 -2.09 -9.60 6.09
C ILE A 45 -1.45 -8.21 5.95
N PHE A 46 -2.21 -7.22 5.47
CA PHE A 46 -1.70 -5.85 5.38
C PHE A 46 -1.29 -5.29 6.73
N LYS A 47 -2.05 -5.57 7.78
CA LYS A 47 -1.74 -5.12 9.14
C LYS A 47 -0.40 -5.68 9.64
N LYS A 48 -0.12 -6.96 9.38
CA LYS A 48 1.18 -7.56 9.74
C LYS A 48 2.36 -6.88 9.02
N GLN A 49 2.18 -6.43 7.77
CA GLN A 49 3.20 -5.68 7.04
C GLN A 49 3.33 -4.26 7.60
N LEU A 50 2.19 -3.60 7.86
CA LEU A 50 2.13 -2.27 8.45
C LEU A 50 2.82 -2.20 9.80
N ASP A 51 2.63 -3.19 10.67
CA ASP A 51 3.26 -3.24 11.99
C ASP A 51 4.80 -3.22 11.89
N VAL A 52 5.37 -3.85 10.86
CA VAL A 52 6.81 -3.81 10.57
C VAL A 52 7.23 -2.40 10.12
N PHE A 53 6.47 -1.78 9.21
CA PHE A 53 6.77 -0.45 8.70
C PHE A 53 6.66 0.64 9.78
N VAL A 54 5.69 0.52 10.69
CA VAL A 54 5.56 1.41 11.85
C VAL A 54 6.73 1.22 12.81
N LYS A 55 7.11 -0.03 13.11
CA LYS A 55 8.25 -0.33 13.98
C LYS A 55 9.58 0.21 13.41
N LYS A 56 9.72 0.22 12.08
CA LYS A 56 10.91 0.72 11.36
C LYS A 56 10.84 2.21 11.00
N ASP A 57 9.76 2.88 11.41
CA ASP A 57 9.52 4.30 11.20
C ASP A 57 9.78 4.76 9.75
N VAL A 58 9.13 4.10 8.78
CA VAL A 58 9.19 4.53 7.37
C VAL A 58 8.59 5.93 7.20
N ASP A 59 9.00 6.68 6.18
CA ASP A 59 8.55 8.07 5.98
C ASP A 59 7.13 8.13 5.39
N PHE A 60 6.81 7.22 4.47
CA PHE A 60 5.49 7.10 3.87
C PHE A 60 5.20 5.65 3.44
N LEU A 61 3.94 5.38 3.07
CA LEU A 61 3.46 4.06 2.70
C LEU A 61 2.96 4.05 1.26
N ILE A 62 3.11 2.92 0.58
CA ILE A 62 2.67 2.73 -0.80
C ILE A 62 1.81 1.46 -0.88
N ALA A 63 0.59 1.59 -1.38
CA ALA A 63 -0.21 0.46 -1.86
C ALA A 63 -0.01 0.34 -3.37
N GLU A 64 0.71 -0.68 -3.84
CA GLU A 64 1.05 -0.83 -5.26
C GLU A 64 0.73 -2.23 -5.80
N TYR A 65 0.67 -2.36 -7.12
CA TYR A 65 0.46 -3.65 -7.80
C TYR A 65 -0.87 -4.33 -7.41
N PHE A 66 -1.96 -3.57 -7.43
CA PHE A 66 -3.32 -4.10 -7.29
C PHE A 66 -4.03 -4.18 -8.63
N GLU A 67 -4.57 -5.35 -8.97
CA GLU A 67 -5.47 -5.55 -10.12
C GLU A 67 -6.94 -5.29 -9.77
N HIS A 68 -7.29 -5.39 -8.49
CA HIS A 68 -8.66 -5.23 -7.99
C HIS A 68 -8.76 -4.00 -7.09
N VAL A 69 -9.65 -3.06 -7.46
CA VAL A 69 -9.91 -1.83 -6.67
C VAL A 69 -10.31 -2.16 -5.23
N GLU A 70 -11.16 -3.15 -5.03
CA GLU A 70 -11.68 -3.53 -3.72
C GLU A 70 -10.55 -3.91 -2.74
N GLU A 71 -9.62 -4.76 -3.19
CA GLU A 71 -8.47 -5.14 -2.37
C GLU A 71 -7.55 -3.94 -2.08
N ALA A 72 -7.34 -3.09 -3.09
CA ALA A 72 -6.55 -1.86 -2.92
C ALA A 72 -7.21 -0.90 -1.92
N GLU A 73 -8.54 -0.80 -1.92
CA GLU A 73 -9.29 0.01 -0.95
C GLU A 73 -9.11 -0.52 0.48
N TRP A 74 -9.11 -1.84 0.66
CA TRP A 74 -8.82 -2.45 1.95
C TRP A 74 -7.38 -2.17 2.40
N ALA A 75 -6.42 -2.27 1.49
CA ALA A 75 -5.02 -1.94 1.78
C ALA A 75 -4.89 -0.47 2.22
N VAL A 76 -5.43 0.48 1.45
CA VAL A 76 -5.40 1.91 1.78
C VAL A 76 -6.05 2.18 3.14
N HIS A 77 -7.21 1.58 3.43
CA HIS A 77 -7.86 1.71 4.74
C HIS A 77 -6.96 1.25 5.89
N VAL A 78 -6.28 0.11 5.74
CA VAL A 78 -5.35 -0.39 6.76
C VAL A 78 -4.14 0.54 6.90
N LEU A 79 -3.51 0.94 5.81
CA LEU A 79 -2.32 1.79 5.82
C LEU A 79 -2.59 3.17 6.45
N LYS A 80 -3.77 3.76 6.21
CA LYS A 80 -4.18 5.05 6.81
C LYS A 80 -4.16 5.01 8.34
N THR A 81 -4.33 3.84 8.96
CA THR A 81 -4.29 3.71 10.44
C THR A 81 -2.91 3.99 11.05
N ALA A 82 -1.83 3.99 10.25
CA ALA A 82 -0.49 4.32 10.73
C ALA A 82 -0.23 5.83 10.90
N GLY A 83 -1.14 6.70 10.43
CA GLY A 83 -0.98 8.15 10.55
C GLY A 83 0.16 8.74 9.70
N LYS A 84 0.67 7.98 8.72
CA LYS A 84 1.70 8.42 7.76
C LYS A 84 1.08 8.63 6.37
N PRO A 85 1.70 9.44 5.49
CA PRO A 85 1.21 9.63 4.13
C PRO A 85 1.12 8.28 3.38
N VAL A 86 0.03 8.08 2.64
CA VAL A 86 -0.22 6.87 1.86
C VAL A 86 -0.39 7.23 0.39
N ALA A 87 0.47 6.67 -0.46
CA ALA A 87 0.30 6.68 -1.90
C ALA A 87 -0.34 5.36 -2.36
N ALA A 88 -1.16 5.40 -3.42
CA ALA A 88 -1.75 4.21 -4.00
C ALA A 88 -1.55 4.21 -5.53
N THR A 89 -1.04 3.11 -6.06
CA THR A 89 -0.85 2.87 -7.50
C THR A 89 -1.50 1.55 -7.89
N LEU A 90 -2.09 1.53 -9.08
CA LEU A 90 -2.95 0.45 -9.55
C LEU A 90 -2.32 -0.14 -10.81
N GLY A 91 -2.12 -1.46 -10.81
CA GLY A 91 -1.32 -2.16 -11.83
C GLY A 91 -2.14 -2.83 -12.93
N GLY A 92 -3.47 -2.87 -12.77
CA GLY A 92 -4.36 -3.55 -13.70
C GLY A 92 -4.56 -2.78 -15.01
N SER A 93 -4.67 -3.52 -16.12
CA SER A 93 -5.13 -2.93 -17.39
C SER A 93 -6.58 -2.45 -17.26
N GLU A 94 -6.98 -1.41 -18.00
CA GLU A 94 -8.38 -0.93 -18.02
C GLU A 94 -9.39 -2.02 -18.41
N ARG A 95 -8.92 -3.13 -18.99
CA ARG A 95 -9.73 -4.28 -19.38
C ARG A 95 -10.06 -5.24 -18.24
N SER A 96 -9.30 -5.23 -17.14
CA SER A 96 -9.51 -6.17 -16.02
C SER A 96 -10.58 -5.71 -15.03
N GLN A 97 -11.12 -4.49 -15.18
CA GLN A 97 -12.11 -3.89 -14.30
C GLN A 97 -13.18 -3.16 -15.14
N PRO A 98 -14.41 -2.96 -14.61
CA PRO A 98 -15.40 -2.08 -15.23
C PRO A 98 -14.83 -0.70 -15.56
N ARG A 99 -15.17 -0.18 -16.75
CA ARG A 99 -14.68 1.12 -17.23
C ARG A 99 -14.96 2.23 -16.21
N GLY A 100 -13.93 3.01 -15.90
CA GLY A 100 -14.02 4.15 -14.99
C GLY A 100 -13.93 3.81 -13.50
N MET A 101 -13.92 2.53 -13.11
CA MET A 101 -13.82 2.13 -11.69
C MET A 101 -12.52 2.63 -11.06
N TRP A 102 -11.41 2.55 -11.78
CA TRP A 102 -10.13 3.12 -11.35
C TRP A 102 -10.18 4.64 -11.13
N ARG A 103 -10.84 5.38 -12.02
CA ARG A 103 -10.97 6.84 -11.86
C ARG A 103 -11.81 7.19 -10.65
N GLN A 104 -12.88 6.46 -10.40
CA GLN A 104 -13.74 6.65 -9.23
C GLN A 104 -12.99 6.34 -7.94
N ALA A 105 -12.24 5.23 -7.90
CA ALA A 105 -11.39 4.88 -6.75
C ALA A 105 -10.34 5.95 -6.47
N CYS A 106 -9.61 6.40 -7.50
CA CYS A 106 -8.64 7.48 -7.37
C CYS A 106 -9.29 8.79 -6.88
N GLN A 107 -10.49 9.15 -7.36
CA GLN A 107 -11.21 10.35 -6.91
C GLN A 107 -11.66 10.24 -5.45
N SER A 108 -12.19 9.07 -5.06
CA SER A 108 -12.56 8.77 -3.68
C SER A 108 -11.34 8.90 -2.75
N TRP A 109 -10.24 8.21 -3.08
CA TRP A 109 -9.03 8.27 -2.27
C TRP A 109 -8.36 9.64 -2.31
N SER A 110 -8.40 10.38 -3.43
CA SER A 110 -7.82 11.73 -3.49
C SER A 110 -8.60 12.73 -2.63
N SER A 111 -9.92 12.59 -2.57
CA SER A 111 -10.76 13.37 -1.64
C SER A 111 -10.36 13.13 -0.19
N ASP A 112 -9.87 11.92 0.11
CA ASP A 112 -9.36 11.56 1.43
C ASP A 112 -7.85 11.80 1.63
N CYS A 113 -7.03 11.86 0.56
CA CYS A 113 -5.56 11.80 0.62
C CYS A 113 -4.84 13.07 0.14
N GLY A 114 -5.54 14.14 -0.23
CA GLY A 114 -4.96 15.48 -0.34
C GLY A 114 -4.03 15.76 -1.55
N HIS A 115 -3.71 14.78 -2.40
CA HIS A 115 -3.08 15.06 -3.69
C HIS A 115 -3.28 13.95 -4.72
N GLN A 116 -3.68 14.34 -5.93
CA GLN A 116 -3.79 13.47 -7.09
C GLN A 116 -2.52 13.62 -7.92
N LEU A 117 -1.75 12.53 -8.10
CA LEU A 117 -0.65 12.54 -9.05
C LEU A 117 -1.24 12.61 -10.47
N PRO A 118 -0.79 13.53 -11.33
CA PRO A 118 -1.24 13.57 -12.72
C PRO A 118 -0.72 12.31 -13.42
N PHE A 119 -1.63 11.55 -14.03
CA PHE A 119 -1.30 10.55 -15.05
C PHE A 119 -1.04 11.27 -16.38
#